data_AF-A0A946GBB7-F1
#
_entry.id   AF-A0A946GBB7-F1
#
_cell.length_a   1.000
_cell.length_b   1.000
_cell.length_c   1.000
_cell.angle_alpha   90.00
_cell.angle_beta   90.00
_cell.angle_gamma   90.00
#
_symmetry.space_group_name_H-M   'P 1'
#
loop_
_entity.id
_entity.type
_entity.pdbx_description
1 polymer ?
#
loop_
_entity_poly.entity_id
_entity_poly.type
_entity_poly.pdbx_seq_one_letter_code
_entity_poly.pdbx_strand_id
1 'polypeptide(L)'
;MSTLRSRFVAVTATAMAASLVLAGCAASDEDTTTAGSTTTTDSGDSVAAGCEAYAAYAGNEGAEVEIYTTIIDPEASLFIESFVEFEDCTGITINWNGTQEFE
;
A
#
# COMPACT_ATOMS: atom_id res chain seq x y z
N MET A 1 -54.29 23.64 -40.04
CA MET A 1 -54.61 24.79 -39.16
C MET A 1 -55.42 24.20 -38.01
N SER A 2 -54.98 24.15 -36.76
CA SER A 2 -54.46 25.26 -35.97
C SER A 2 -53.21 24.88 -35.18
N THR A 3 -52.25 25.78 -35.26
CA THR A 3 -51.08 25.94 -34.40
C THR A 3 -51.49 26.49 -33.03
N LEU A 4 -50.45 26.74 -32.20
CA LEU A 4 -50.43 27.46 -30.91
C LEU A 4 -50.80 26.55 -29.75
N ARG A 5 -50.12 26.54 -28.60
CA ARG A 5 -49.11 27.36 -27.91
C ARG A 5 -49.06 26.66 -26.54
N SER A 6 -48.07 26.66 -25.67
CA SER A 6 -46.82 27.38 -25.47
C SER A 6 -46.40 26.99 -24.04
N ARG A 7 -45.09 27.01 -23.75
CA ARG A 7 -44.52 27.05 -22.39
C ARG A 7 -44.64 25.70 -21.69
N PHE A 8 -43.57 24.97 -21.47
CA PHE A 8 -42.50 25.38 -20.58
C PHE A 8 -41.11 25.08 -21.14
N VAL A 9 -40.34 26.16 -21.21
CA VAL A 9 -38.88 26.16 -21.28
C VAL A 9 -38.35 25.58 -19.98
N ALA A 10 -37.57 24.51 -20.07
CA ALA A 10 -36.49 24.24 -19.13
C ALA A 10 -35.41 23.47 -19.90
N VAL A 11 -34.66 24.24 -20.70
CA VAL A 11 -33.38 23.84 -21.25
C VAL A 11 -32.42 23.70 -20.07
N THR A 12 -32.23 22.49 -19.56
CA THR A 12 -31.08 22.17 -18.70
C THR A 12 -29.95 21.69 -19.60
N ALA A 13 -29.29 22.66 -20.23
CA ALA A 13 -27.98 22.46 -20.82
C ALA A 13 -26.94 22.66 -19.71
N THR A 14 -26.42 21.57 -19.17
CA THR A 14 -25.07 21.54 -18.60
C THR A 14 -24.39 20.29 -19.12
N ALA A 15 -23.87 20.42 -20.34
CA ALA A 15 -22.73 19.65 -20.78
C ALA A 15 -21.55 19.99 -19.86
N MET A 16 -20.91 18.98 -19.29
CA MET A 16 -19.46 18.79 -19.28
C MET A 16 -19.23 17.37 -18.74
N ALA A 17 -19.07 16.39 -19.64
CA ALA A 17 -18.34 15.18 -19.29
C ALA A 17 -16.88 15.60 -19.11
N ALA A 18 -16.50 15.97 -17.89
CA ALA A 18 -15.11 16.15 -17.53
C ALA A 18 -14.50 14.76 -17.31
N SER A 19 -14.10 14.10 -18.39
CA SER A 19 -13.11 13.03 -18.30
C SER A 19 -11.80 13.68 -17.84
N LEU A 20 -11.51 13.62 -16.54
CA LEU A 20 -10.19 13.93 -16.03
C LEU A 20 -9.25 12.81 -16.49
N VAL A 21 -8.63 12.99 -17.65
CA VAL A 21 -7.40 12.25 -17.96
C VAL A 21 -6.30 12.93 -17.16
N LEU A 22 -5.99 12.39 -15.99
CA LEU A 22 -4.82 12.79 -15.21
C LEU A 22 -3.56 12.35 -15.98
N ALA A 23 -3.10 13.17 -16.92
CA ALA A 23 -1.71 13.14 -17.39
C ALA A 23 -0.85 13.85 -16.33
N GLY A 24 -0.77 13.24 -15.14
CA GLY A 24 0.06 13.65 -14.02
C GLY A 24 1.25 12.71 -13.89
N CYS A 25 2.44 13.26 -14.10
CA CYS A 25 3.72 12.56 -14.07
C CYS A 25 4.11 12.16 -12.64
N ALA A 26 3.60 11.04 -12.14
CA ALA A 26 4.16 10.22 -11.04
C ALA A 26 3.30 8.96 -10.86
N ALA A 27 3.91 7.79 -11.12
CA ALA A 27 3.39 6.42 -10.97
C ALA A 27 2.11 6.10 -11.77
N SER A 28 2.33 5.60 -12.99
CA SER A 28 1.28 5.07 -13.86
C SER A 28 0.89 3.64 -13.48
N ASP A 29 -0.39 3.45 -13.19
CA ASP A 29 -1.22 2.24 -13.32
C ASP A 29 -2.53 2.76 -13.95
N GLU A 30 -3.17 2.23 -15.01
CA GLU A 30 -3.14 0.95 -15.72
C GLU A 30 -3.60 1.09 -17.20
N ASP A 31 -3.34 0.01 -17.94
CA ASP A 31 -4.07 -0.53 -19.12
C ASP A 31 -3.76 -0.01 -20.54
N THR A 32 -2.82 -0.69 -21.19
CA THR A 32 -2.85 -0.96 -22.64
C THR A 32 -2.18 -2.31 -22.91
N THR A 33 -2.94 -3.23 -23.51
CA THR A 33 -2.47 -4.51 -24.05
C THR A 33 -1.25 -4.31 -24.95
N THR A 34 -0.10 -4.83 -24.56
CA THR A 34 1.00 -5.18 -25.47
C THR A 34 1.71 -6.39 -24.91
N ALA A 35 1.76 -7.44 -25.72
CA ALA A 35 2.62 -8.59 -25.52
C ALA A 35 4.07 -8.11 -25.27
N GLY A 36 4.47 -8.14 -24.02
CA GLY A 36 5.80 -7.78 -23.57
C GLY A 36 6.15 -8.74 -22.47
N SER A 37 6.81 -9.83 -22.86
CA SER A 37 7.59 -10.62 -21.93
C SER A 37 8.62 -9.69 -21.29
N THR A 38 8.26 -9.10 -20.16
CA THR A 38 9.25 -8.53 -19.25
C THR A 38 9.75 -9.71 -18.45
N THR A 39 10.80 -10.32 -18.98
CA THR A 39 11.73 -11.13 -18.23
C THR A 39 12.24 -10.30 -17.04
N THR A 40 11.59 -10.40 -15.89
CA THR A 40 12.31 -10.27 -14.63
C THR A 40 12.97 -11.62 -14.41
N THR A 41 14.12 -11.80 -15.03
CA THR A 41 15.12 -12.68 -14.42
C THR A 41 15.64 -11.90 -13.24
N ASP A 42 15.17 -12.20 -12.04
CA ASP A 42 16.02 -11.94 -10.88
C ASP A 42 15.82 -13.04 -9.85
N SER A 43 16.95 -13.53 -9.37
CA SER A 43 17.05 -14.69 -8.51
C SER A 43 16.53 -14.28 -7.13
N GLY A 44 15.34 -14.70 -6.73
CA GLY A 44 14.75 -14.22 -5.47
C GLY A 44 13.89 -15.28 -4.83
N ASP A 45 14.32 -15.72 -3.65
CA ASP A 45 13.60 -16.63 -2.77
C ASP A 45 12.10 -16.27 -2.73
N SER A 46 11.26 -17.19 -3.21
CA SER A 46 9.82 -16.98 -3.25
C SER A 46 9.29 -16.88 -1.83
N VAL A 47 8.84 -15.69 -1.41
CA VAL A 47 8.22 -15.50 -0.08
C VAL A 47 6.88 -16.23 0.02
N ALA A 48 6.53 -16.63 1.24
CA ALA A 48 5.26 -17.29 1.53
C ALA A 48 4.05 -16.38 1.20
N ALA A 49 2.92 -16.99 0.85
CA ALA A 49 1.68 -16.25 0.61
C ALA A 49 1.25 -15.50 1.88
N GLY A 50 0.92 -14.22 1.75
CA GLY A 50 0.66 -13.32 2.88
C GLY A 50 1.88 -12.56 3.38
N CYS A 51 3.09 -12.87 2.90
CA CYS A 51 4.34 -12.19 3.26
C CYS A 51 4.84 -11.22 2.18
N GLU A 52 4.01 -10.89 1.18
CA GLU A 52 4.42 -10.09 0.02
C GLU A 52 4.90 -8.70 0.44
N ALA A 53 4.34 -8.14 1.52
CA ALA A 53 4.77 -6.87 2.09
C ALA A 53 6.23 -6.87 2.59
N TYR A 54 6.76 -8.05 2.91
CA TYR A 54 8.09 -8.22 3.49
C TYR A 54 9.09 -8.86 2.52
N ALA A 55 8.74 -9.00 1.24
CA ALA A 55 9.58 -9.66 0.23
C ALA A 55 11.00 -9.10 0.13
N ALA A 56 11.18 -7.80 0.39
CA ALA A 56 12.49 -7.14 0.38
C ALA A 56 13.44 -7.63 1.48
N TYR A 57 12.91 -8.29 2.52
CA TYR A 57 13.66 -8.80 3.66
C TYR A 57 13.93 -10.31 3.60
N ALA A 58 13.51 -10.98 2.52
CA ALA A 58 13.76 -12.41 2.32
C ALA A 58 15.27 -12.75 2.37
N GLY A 59 15.59 -13.95 2.88
CA GLY A 59 16.96 -14.45 2.98
C GLY A 59 17.76 -13.95 4.19
N ASN A 60 17.14 -13.23 5.13
CA ASN A 60 17.75 -12.79 6.39
C ASN A 60 17.34 -13.65 7.60
N GLU A 61 16.91 -14.89 7.36
CA GLU A 61 16.51 -15.82 8.44
C GLU A 61 17.64 -15.98 9.47
N GLY A 62 17.28 -15.86 10.76
CA GLY A 62 18.22 -15.94 11.89
C GLY A 62 19.00 -14.65 12.16
N ALA A 63 18.73 -13.56 11.43
CA ALA A 63 19.23 -12.24 11.80
C ALA A 63 18.46 -11.68 13.01
N GLU A 64 19.12 -10.80 13.75
CA GLU A 64 18.60 -10.21 14.99
C GLU A 64 18.68 -8.68 14.89
N VAL A 65 17.60 -7.98 15.26
CA VAL A 65 17.52 -6.52 15.30
C VAL A 65 17.16 -6.08 16.70
N GLU A 66 17.89 -5.12 17.26
CA GLU A 66 17.59 -4.53 18.56
C GLU A 66 16.82 -3.21 18.40
N ILE A 67 15.66 -3.10 19.06
CA ILE A 67 14.84 -1.89 19.07
C ILE A 67 14.85 -1.29 20.47
N TYR A 68 15.40 -0.08 20.58
CA TYR A 68 15.38 0.71 21.80
C TYR A 68 14.25 1.73 21.73
N THR A 69 13.38 1.75 22.75
CA THR A 69 12.21 2.63 22.80
C THR A 69 11.88 3.05 24.23
N THR A 70 11.13 4.13 24.39
CA THR A 70 10.53 4.52 25.67
C THR A 70 9.17 3.88 25.91
N ILE A 71 8.62 3.18 24.92
CA ILE A 71 7.35 2.45 25.04
C ILE A 71 7.57 1.25 25.97
N ILE A 72 6.98 1.34 27.16
CA ILE A 72 6.96 0.29 28.19
C ILE A 72 5.52 -0.11 28.52
N ASP A 73 5.31 -0.90 29.56
CA ASP A 73 3.98 -1.30 29.99
C ASP A 73 3.09 -0.09 30.32
N PRO A 74 1.78 -0.16 29.98
CA PRO A 74 1.06 -1.33 29.46
C PRO A 74 1.09 -1.50 27.93
N GLU A 75 1.72 -0.57 27.21
CA GLU A 75 1.67 -0.51 25.74
C GLU A 75 2.67 -1.45 25.07
N ALA A 76 3.72 -1.86 25.80
CA ALA A 76 4.77 -2.74 25.31
C ALA A 76 4.25 -4.03 24.65
N SER A 77 3.19 -4.63 25.20
CA SER A 77 2.64 -5.88 24.64
C SER A 77 2.14 -5.69 23.21
N LEU A 78 1.36 -4.63 22.96
CA LEU A 78 0.83 -4.33 21.63
C LEU A 78 1.95 -3.92 20.66
N PHE A 79 2.97 -3.23 21.18
CA PHE A 79 4.13 -2.84 20.39
C PHE A 79 4.91 -4.08 19.92
N ILE A 80 5.22 -5.02 20.81
CA ILE A 80 5.92 -6.27 20.48
C ILE A 80 5.07 -7.11 19.50
N GLU A 81 3.77 -7.26 19.78
CA GLU A 81 2.86 -8.03 18.91
C GLU A 81 2.80 -7.50 17.47
N SER A 82 2.97 -6.20 17.28
CA SER A 82 2.96 -5.59 15.94
C SER A 82 4.10 -6.06 15.02
N PHE A 83 5.15 -6.68 15.57
CA PHE A 83 6.27 -7.23 14.80
C PHE A 83 6.12 -8.71 14.47
N VAL A 84 5.18 -9.43 15.07
CA VAL A 84 5.08 -10.90 14.93
C VAL A 84 4.95 -11.32 13.46
N GLU A 85 4.12 -10.63 12.67
CA GLU A 85 3.96 -10.94 11.24
C GLU A 85 5.27 -10.73 10.46
N PHE A 86 6.03 -9.70 10.83
CA PHE A 86 7.34 -9.45 10.24
C PHE A 86 8.34 -10.54 10.62
N GLU A 87 8.41 -10.94 11.89
CA GLU A 87 9.30 -12.01 12.35
C GLU A 87 8.96 -13.34 11.67
N ASP A 88 7.67 -13.70 11.61
CA ASP A 88 7.18 -14.92 10.99
C ASP A 88 7.49 -14.96 9.47
N CYS A 89 7.35 -13.83 8.78
CA CYS A 89 7.55 -13.75 7.34
C CYS A 89 9.01 -13.67 6.91
N THR A 90 9.89 -13.14 7.77
CA THR A 90 11.29 -12.86 7.40
C THR A 90 12.30 -13.76 8.12
N GLY A 91 11.90 -14.38 9.23
CA GLY A 91 12.80 -15.10 10.13
C GLY A 91 13.79 -14.19 10.86
N ILE A 92 13.59 -12.87 10.83
CA ILE A 92 14.37 -11.90 11.59
C ILE A 92 13.73 -11.75 12.97
N THR A 93 14.51 -11.90 14.03
CA THR A 93 14.05 -11.67 15.40
C THR A 93 14.17 -10.19 15.78
N ILE A 94 13.15 -9.63 16.41
CA ILE A 94 13.10 -8.29 16.98
C ILE A 94 13.28 -8.35 18.50
N ASN A 95 14.43 -7.88 18.96
CA ASN A 95 14.74 -7.75 20.38
C ASN A 95 14.32 -6.36 20.89
N TRP A 96 13.19 -6.30 21.57
CA TRP A 96 12.69 -5.07 22.19
C TRP A 96 13.44 -4.75 23.50
N ASN A 97 13.87 -3.50 23.63
CA ASN A 97 14.50 -2.92 24.80
C ASN A 97 13.78 -1.62 25.19
N GLY A 98 12.72 -1.74 26.00
CA GLY A 98 11.98 -0.59 26.51
C GLY A 98 12.58 0.00 27.79
N THR A 99 12.87 1.30 27.81
CA THR A 99 13.38 2.01 29.00
C THR A 99 12.89 3.45 29.10
N GLN A 100 12.66 3.95 30.31
CA GLN A 100 12.32 5.37 30.59
C GLN A 100 13.55 6.25 30.83
N GLU A 101 14.77 5.73 30.64
CA GLU A 101 16.00 6.48 30.91
C GLU A 101 16.27 7.64 29.93
N PHE A 102 15.44 7.78 28.89
CA PHE A 102 15.55 8.83 27.88
C PHE A 102 14.60 10.02 28.10
N GLU A 103 13.80 10.03 29.18
CA GLU A 103 12.93 11.16 29.60
C GLU A 103 13.55 12.07 30.66
#